data_AF-A0A0F9G7S5-F1
#
_entry.id   AF-A0A0F9G7S5-F1
#
_cell.length_a   1.000
_cell.length_b   1.000
_cell.length_c   1.000
_cell.angle_alpha   90.00
_cell.angle_beta   90.00
_cell.angle_gamma   90.00
#
_symmetry.space_group_name_H-M   'P 1'
#
loop_
_entity.id
_entity.type
_entity.pdbx_description
1 polymer ?
#
loop_
_entity_poly.entity_id
_entity_poly.type
_entity_poly.pdbx_seq_one_letter_code
_entity_poly.pdbx_strand_id
1 'polypeptide(L)' 'GLLIKGIYGREMFETWYKMASLIQSGLDLNPIITHQYSIDDFQAGFDMMISGQSGKVILNWG' A
#
# COMPACT_ATOMS: atom_id res chain seq x y z
N GLY A 1 -18.16 29.23 9.18
CA GLY A 1 -17.45 28.39 10.16
C GLY A 1 -16.49 27.48 9.43
N LEU A 2 -15.28 27.29 9.95
CA LEU A 2 -14.26 26.42 9.34
C LEU A 2 -14.47 24.99 9.87
N LEU A 3 -14.56 24.00 8.98
CA LEU A 3 -14.61 22.58 9.34
C LEU A 3 -13.20 21.99 9.21
N ILE A 4 -12.63 21.51 10.31
CA ILE A 4 -11.35 20.80 10.31
C ILE A 4 -11.66 19.32 10.50
N LYS A 5 -11.20 18.47 9.57
CA LYS A 5 -11.30 17.01 9.67
C LYS A 5 -9.90 16.43 9.82
N GLY A 6 -9.59 15.90 11.00
CA GLY A 6 -8.40 15.08 11.21
C GLY A 6 -8.63 13.67 10.66
N ILE A 7 -7.75 13.21 9.77
CA ILE A 7 -7.79 11.83 9.26
C ILE A 7 -6.81 11.01 10.09
N TYR A 8 -7.33 10.05 10.87
CA TYR A 8 -6.53 9.11 11.63
C TYR A 8 -6.94 7.68 11.27
N GLY A 9 -6.00 6.89 10.75
CA GLY A 9 -6.25 5.51 10.33
C GLY A 9 -7.24 5.41 9.17
N ARG A 10 -8.23 4.50 9.30
CA ARG A 10 -9.29 4.27 8.33
C ARG A 10 -10.63 4.30 9.03
N GLU A 11 -11.63 4.87 8.37
CA GLU A 11 -13.01 4.69 8.82
C GLU A 11 -13.38 3.23 8.59
N MET A 12 -13.64 2.54 9.71
CA MET A 12 -13.96 1.11 9.72
C MET A 12 -15.12 0.84 8.77
N PHE A 13 -14.98 -0.22 7.98
CA PHE A 13 -15.93 -0.66 6.93
C PHE A 13 -16.06 0.27 5.72
N GLU A 14 -16.40 1.55 5.91
CA GLU A 14 -16.65 2.51 4.82
C GLU A 14 -15.46 2.66 3.86
N THR A 15 -14.25 2.76 4.40
CA THR A 15 -13.04 2.89 3.59
C THR A 15 -12.76 1.62 2.78
N TRP A 16 -13.08 0.45 3.34
CA TRP A 16 -12.89 -0.84 2.66
C TRP A 16 -13.86 -1.03 1.51
N TYR A 17 -15.14 -0.67 1.68
CA TYR A 17 -16.13 -0.74 0.60
C TYR A 17 -15.77 0.18 -0.57
N LYS A 18 -15.32 1.40 -0.27
CA LYS A 18 -14.85 2.36 -1.28
C LYS A 18 -13.66 1.80 -2.06
N MET A 19 -12.65 1.28 -1.36
CA MET A 19 -11.48 0.69 -2.02
C MET A 19 -11.82 -0.54 -2.87
N ALA A 20 -12.66 -1.44 -2.37
CA ALA A 20 -13.11 -2.61 -3.14
C ALA A 20 -13.87 -2.19 -4.40
N SER A 21 -14.76 -1.20 -4.30
CA SER A 21 -15.48 -0.65 -5.45
C SER A 21 -14.54 -0.02 -6.48
N LEU A 22 -13.52 0.72 -6.05
CA LEU A 22 -12.52 1.29 -6.95
C LEU A 22 -11.74 0.23 -7.71
N ILE A 23 -11.29 -0.83 -7.02
CA ILE A 23 -10.57 -1.95 -7.65
C ILE A 23 -11.48 -2.67 -8.66
N GLN A 24 -12.73 -2.96 -8.27
CA GLN A 24 -13.71 -3.58 -9.18
C GLN A 24 -14.04 -2.70 -10.40
N SER A 25 -13.99 -1.38 -10.24
CA SER A 25 -14.19 -0.43 -11.35
C SER A 25 -13.00 -0.32 -12.31
N GLY A 26 -11.89 -1.04 -12.05
CA GLY A 26 -10.72 -1.09 -12.92
C GLY A 26 -9.52 -0.29 -12.45
N LEU A 27 -9.47 0.13 -11.18
CA LEU A 27 -8.26 0.72 -10.62
C LEU A 27 -7.15 -0.33 -10.55
N ASP A 28 -6.13 -0.16 -11.40
CA ASP A 28 -4.93 -1.00 -11.39
C ASP A 28 -3.93 -0.52 -10.33
N LEU A 29 -3.57 -1.42 -9.41
CA LEU A 29 -2.59 -1.19 -8.34
C LEU A 29 -1.20 -1.74 -8.70
N ASN A 30 -1.03 -2.40 -9.84
CA ASN A 30 0.29 -2.89 -10.24
C ASN A 30 1.37 -1.78 -10.30
N PRO A 31 1.09 -0.55 -10.78
CA PRO A 31 2.12 0.49 -10.90
C PRO A 31 2.72 0.97 -9.58
N ILE A 32 2.01 0.79 -8.45
CA ILE A 32 2.53 1.19 -7.14
C ILE A 32 3.50 0.16 -6.54
N ILE A 33 3.47 -1.09 -7.05
CA ILE A 33 4.35 -2.17 -6.62
C ILE A 33 5.66 -2.03 -7.38
N THR A 34 6.69 -1.57 -6.68
CA THR A 34 8.00 -1.29 -7.28
C THR A 34 8.97 -2.45 -7.21
N HIS A 35 8.90 -3.26 -6.14
CA HIS A 35 9.82 -4.37 -5.93
C HIS A 35 9.10 -5.54 -5.27
N GLN A 36 9.57 -6.75 -5.57
CA GLN A 36 9.11 -7.99 -4.96
C GLN A 36 10.34 -8.83 -4.60
N TYR A 37 10.37 -9.35 -3.38
CA TYR A 37 11.44 -10.20 -2.88
C TYR A 37 10.85 -11.48 -2.28
N SER A 38 11.64 -12.54 -2.17
CA SER A 38 11.31 -13.65 -1.27
C SER A 38 11.31 -13.16 0.16
N ILE A 39 10.53 -13.79 1.04
CA ILE A 39 10.58 -13.53 2.48
C ILE A 39 11.98 -13.82 3.05
N ASP A 40 12.71 -14.78 2.47
CA ASP A 40 14.08 -15.08 2.87
C ASP A 40 15.03 -13.89 2.63
N ASP A 41 14.70 -13.04 1.67
CA ASP A 41 15.45 -11.82 1.31
C ASP A 41 14.89 -10.56 2.02
N PHE A 42 14.24 -10.72 3.18
CA PHE A 42 13.59 -9.61 3.87
C PHE A 42 14.53 -8.40 4.05
N GLN A 43 15.80 -8.63 4.40
CA GLN A 43 16.77 -7.56 4.63
C GLN A 43 16.93 -6.66 3.39
N ALA A 44 17.08 -7.25 2.20
CA ALA A 44 17.18 -6.50 0.95
C ALA A 44 15.90 -5.69 0.67
N GLY A 45 14.73 -6.26 0.99
CA GLY A 45 13.44 -5.56 0.87
C GLY A 45 13.34 -4.35 1.81
N PHE A 46 13.80 -4.47 3.05
CA PHE A 46 13.82 -3.36 4.01
C PHE A 46 14.84 -2.29 3.62
N ASP A 47 16.05 -2.67 3.20
CA ASP A 47 17.08 -1.74 2.74
C ASP A 47 16.57 -0.91 1.54
N MET A 48 15.85 -1.56 0.62
CA MET A 48 15.22 -0.88 -0.52
C MET A 48 14.11 0.09 -0.09
N MET A 49 13.29 -0.26 0.90
CA MET A 49 12.30 0.65 1.49
C MET A 49 12.96 1.87 2.15
N ILE A 50 14.04 1.67 2.89
CA ILE A 50 14.76 2.74 3.62
C ILE A 50 15.50 3.66 2.65
N SER A 51 16.00 3.14 1.53
CA SER A 51 16.72 3.92 0.52
C SER A 51 15.92 5.10 -0.06
N GLY A 52 14.59 5.07 0.05
CA GLY A 52 13.68 6.02 -0.58
C GLY A 52 13.50 5.83 -2.09
N GLN A 53 14.12 4.81 -2.68
CA GLN A 53 14.03 4.49 -4.12
C GLN A 53 12.96 3.42 -4.42
N SER A 54 11.94 3.31 -3.57
CA SER A 54 10.82 2.38 -3.74
C SER A 54 9.49 3.05 -3.40
N GLY A 55 8.41 2.53 -3.99
CA GLY A 55 7.03 2.95 -3.71
C GLY A 55 6.35 1.97 -2.76
N LYS A 56 6.21 0.72 -3.21
CA LYS A 56 5.78 -0.42 -2.40
C LYS A 56 6.68 -1.61 -2.67
N VAL A 57 7.15 -2.23 -1.59
CA VAL A 57 7.87 -3.51 -1.60
C VAL A 57 6.96 -4.60 -1.07
N ILE A 58 6.91 -5.75 -1.75
CA ILE A 58 6.18 -6.95 -1.32
C ILE A 58 7.19 -8.04 -0.98
N LEU A 59 6.96 -8.71 0.16
CA LEU A 59 7.68 -9.93 0.54
C LEU A 59 6.76 -11.13 0.29
N ASN A 60 7.17 -12.00 -0.63
CA ASN A 60 6.44 -13.19 -1.02
C ASN A 60 6.80 -14.38 -0.11
N TRP A 61 5.81 -15.11 0.37
CA TRP A 61 5.98 -16.22 1.31
C TRP A 61 6.09 -17.60 0.65
N GLY A 62 5.97 -17.68 -0.68
CA GLY A 62 5.82 -18.93 -1.42
C GLY A 62 4.36 -19.30 -1.64
#